data_AF-A0A2W4M6F9-F1
#
_entry.id   AF-A0A2W4M6F9-F1
#
_cell.length_a   1.000
_cell.length_b   1.000
_cell.length_c   1.000
_cell.angle_alpha   90.00
_cell.angle_beta   90.00
_cell.angle_gamma   90.00
#
_symmetry.space_group_name_H-M   'P 1'
#
loop_
_entity.id
_entity.type
_entity.pdbx_description
1 polymer ?
#
loop_
_entity_poly.entity_id
_entity_poly.type
_entity_poly.pdbx_seq_one_letter_code
_entity_poly.pdbx_strand_id
1 'polypeptide(L)'
;MTRKAELASIVTASALATFGVTLVNFARSAGVDVQVGITFLVFLIAFGGLSLAVQRWAPKASPLLLPLVVAITGLGFMTVYSLDVRKAGLQRWWVLIGAAAAGILLWLLSSRGTSVVRRYRNLILLVSVLLLLLPNLPTGWGFPLRGLEQGGSRLWVTLKLGGSFSVGFQPAELAKLGLVAFFAAYLADHQRALREVHRKVGPFSFPEPRQLVPLLAAWGASVVILIWQGALGAPSPPFPG
;
A
#
# COMPACT_ATOMS: atom_id res chain seq x y z
N MET A 1 -7.79 -16.10 20.04
CA MET A 1 -6.82 -17.00 19.39
C MET A 1 -5.59 -17.10 20.27
N THR A 2 -5.08 -18.30 20.52
CA THR A 2 -3.83 -18.51 21.27
C THR A 2 -2.62 -18.22 20.36
N ARG A 3 -1.45 -17.87 20.91
CA ARG A 3 -0.22 -17.59 20.14
C ARG A 3 0.17 -18.70 19.14
N LYS A 4 -0.23 -19.94 19.45
CA LYS A 4 -0.07 -21.11 18.57
C LYS A 4 -0.89 -20.99 17.28
N ALA A 5 -2.05 -20.33 17.31
CA ALA A 5 -2.90 -20.13 16.14
C ALA A 5 -2.34 -19.07 15.17
N GLU A 6 -1.65 -18.04 15.67
CA GLU A 6 -0.93 -17.08 14.80
C GLU A 6 0.24 -17.76 14.09
N LEU A 7 1.07 -18.51 14.82
CA LEU A 7 2.17 -19.27 14.21
C LEU A 7 1.66 -20.31 13.21
N ALA A 8 0.60 -21.03 13.56
CA ALA A 8 -0.04 -21.96 12.63
C ALA A 8 -0.54 -21.25 11.36
N SER A 9 -1.13 -20.07 11.47
CA SER A 9 -1.60 -19.33 10.30
C SER A 9 -0.48 -18.88 9.35
N ILE A 10 0.68 -18.49 9.90
CA ILE A 10 1.84 -18.06 9.12
C ILE A 10 2.44 -19.26 8.41
N VAL A 11 2.55 -20.39 9.11
CA VAL A 11 3.04 -21.65 8.54
C VAL A 11 2.09 -22.12 7.45
N THR A 12 0.78 -22.15 7.70
CA THR A 12 -0.23 -22.56 6.72
C THR A 12 -0.24 -21.65 5.50
N ALA A 13 -0.15 -20.33 5.67
CA ALA A 13 -0.17 -19.40 4.55
C ALA A 13 1.17 -19.40 3.76
N SER A 14 2.30 -19.62 4.43
CA SER A 14 3.60 -19.83 3.77
C SER A 14 3.62 -21.15 2.99
N ALA A 15 3.04 -22.21 3.57
CA ALA A 15 2.85 -23.50 2.90
C ALA A 15 1.92 -23.34 1.69
N LEU A 16 0.84 -22.57 1.81
CA LEU A 16 -0.08 -22.29 0.71
C LEU A 16 0.66 -21.56 -0.43
N ALA A 17 1.34 -20.44 -0.16
CA ALA A 17 2.12 -19.71 -1.16
C ALA A 17 3.12 -20.60 -1.90
N THR A 18 3.79 -21.49 -1.16
CA THR A 18 4.78 -22.43 -1.70
C THR A 18 4.14 -23.53 -2.53
N PHE A 19 3.00 -24.05 -2.07
CA PHE A 19 2.20 -25.02 -2.80
C PHE A 19 1.77 -24.48 -4.17
N GLY A 20 1.37 -23.20 -4.24
CA GLY A 20 1.05 -22.56 -5.51
C GLY A 20 2.24 -22.46 -6.47
N VAL A 21 3.43 -22.12 -5.98
CA VAL A 21 4.65 -22.11 -6.82
C VAL A 21 5.00 -23.51 -7.30
N THR A 22 4.88 -24.54 -6.44
CA THR A 22 5.12 -25.93 -6.84
C THR A 22 4.14 -26.39 -7.92
N LEU A 23 2.86 -26.03 -7.81
CA LEU A 23 1.85 -26.37 -8.82
C LEU A 23 2.16 -25.74 -10.17
N VAL A 24 2.54 -24.46 -10.20
CA VAL A 24 2.89 -23.78 -11.46
C VAL A 24 4.14 -24.38 -12.10
N ASN A 25 5.16 -24.72 -11.30
CA ASN A 25 6.36 -25.37 -11.84
C ASN A 25 6.03 -26.74 -12.43
N PHE A 26 5.25 -27.56 -11.72
CA PHE A 26 4.83 -28.88 -12.19
C PHE A 26 3.98 -28.78 -13.47
N ALA A 27 3.08 -27.80 -13.56
CA ALA A 27 2.28 -27.52 -14.75
C ALA A 27 3.12 -27.07 -15.97
N ARG A 28 4.32 -26.52 -15.73
CA ARG A 28 5.27 -26.11 -16.77
C ARG A 28 6.32 -27.19 -17.09
N SER A 29 6.14 -28.41 -16.57
CA SER A 29 7.11 -29.52 -16.67
C SER A 29 8.50 -29.18 -16.11
N ALA A 30 8.60 -28.13 -15.29
CA ALA A 30 9.77 -27.83 -14.49
C ALA A 30 9.62 -28.56 -13.16
N GLY A 31 10.63 -29.30 -12.71
CA GLY A 31 10.61 -29.95 -11.40
C GLY A 31 10.52 -28.94 -10.24
N VAL A 32 10.78 -29.42 -9.02
CA VAL A 32 10.94 -28.52 -7.86
C VAL A 32 12.23 -27.72 -8.04
N ASP A 33 12.09 -26.52 -8.60
CA ASP A 33 13.17 -25.57 -8.83
C ASP A 33 13.49 -24.74 -7.57
N VAL A 34 14.71 -24.19 -7.51
CA VAL A 34 15.22 -23.30 -6.44
C VAL A 34 14.26 -22.13 -6.14
N GLN A 35 13.51 -21.69 -7.15
CA GLN A 35 12.48 -20.65 -7.03
C GLN A 35 11.40 -20.96 -5.97
N VAL A 36 11.08 -22.25 -5.76
CA VAL A 36 10.14 -22.68 -4.73
C VAL A 36 10.70 -22.38 -3.34
N GLY A 37 11.92 -22.82 -3.08
CA GLY A 37 12.59 -22.62 -1.80
C GLY A 37 12.81 -21.14 -1.47
N ILE A 38 13.22 -20.35 -2.47
CA ILE A 38 13.37 -18.89 -2.30
C ILE A 38 12.02 -18.24 -1.95
N THR A 39 10.93 -18.63 -2.62
CA THR A 39 9.61 -18.05 -2.32
C THR A 39 9.17 -18.38 -0.89
N PHE A 40 9.31 -19.64 -0.47
CA PHE A 40 8.98 -20.06 0.89
C PHE A 40 9.79 -19.25 1.92
N LEU A 41 11.11 -19.14 1.73
CA LEU A 41 11.98 -18.41 2.64
C LEU A 41 11.63 -16.93 2.72
N VAL A 42 11.36 -16.29 1.59
CA VAL A 42 10.95 -14.87 1.55
C VAL A 42 9.66 -14.64 2.32
N PHE A 43 8.64 -15.46 2.08
CA PHE A 43 7.35 -15.33 2.79
C PHE A 43 7.51 -15.61 4.28
N LEU A 44 8.29 -16.62 4.64
CA LEU A 44 8.58 -16.97 6.03
C LEU A 44 9.29 -15.81 6.75
N ILE A 45 10.31 -15.22 6.14
CA ILE A 45 11.05 -14.08 6.71
C ILE A 45 10.14 -12.85 6.83
N ALA A 46 9.42 -12.51 5.76
CA ALA A 46 8.55 -11.33 5.73
C ALA A 46 7.44 -11.41 6.79
N PHE A 47 6.65 -12.49 6.76
CA PHE A 47 5.48 -12.62 7.63
C PHE A 47 5.81 -13.16 9.02
N GLY A 48 6.85 -13.98 9.15
CA GLY A 48 7.39 -14.37 10.45
C GLY A 48 7.95 -13.16 11.19
N GLY A 49 8.73 -12.31 10.51
CA GLY A 49 9.22 -11.05 11.07
C GLY A 49 8.07 -10.12 11.48
N LEU A 50 7.05 -9.98 10.63
CA LEU A 50 5.88 -9.15 10.94
C LEU A 50 5.07 -9.71 12.12
N SER A 51 4.97 -11.03 12.27
CA SER A 51 4.33 -11.65 13.43
C SER A 51 5.07 -11.33 14.73
N LEU A 52 6.40 -11.47 14.72
CA LEU A 52 7.22 -11.10 15.88
C LEU A 52 7.07 -9.61 16.20
N ALA A 53 7.04 -8.76 15.18
CA ALA A 53 6.80 -7.32 15.33
C ALA A 53 5.44 -7.03 15.97
N VAL A 54 4.36 -7.65 15.51
CA VAL A 54 3.01 -7.50 16.08
C VAL A 54 2.98 -7.97 17.53
N GLN A 55 3.54 -9.15 17.82
CA GLN A 55 3.59 -9.68 19.19
C GLN A 55 4.37 -8.76 20.13
N ARG A 56 5.45 -8.13 19.64
CA ARG A 56 6.31 -7.27 20.46
C ARG A 56 5.76 -5.86 20.64
N TRP A 57 5.15 -5.28 19.61
CA TRP A 57 4.81 -3.85 19.56
C TRP A 57 3.30 -3.57 19.59
N ALA A 58 2.47 -4.57 19.28
CA ALA A 58 1.02 -4.46 19.25
C ALA A 58 0.32 -5.70 19.88
N PRO A 59 0.58 -6.02 21.15
CA PRO A 59 0.06 -7.25 21.80
C PRO A 59 -1.47 -7.29 21.93
N LYS A 60 -2.15 -6.14 21.77
CA LYS A 60 -3.62 -6.01 21.77
C LYS A 60 -4.23 -6.02 20.36
N ALA A 61 -3.42 -6.19 19.31
CA ALA A 61 -3.92 -6.26 17.94
C ALA A 61 -4.80 -7.49 17.74
N SER A 62 -5.73 -7.39 16.78
CA SER A 62 -6.54 -8.55 16.39
C SER A 62 -5.64 -9.60 15.72
N PRO A 63 -5.59 -10.84 16.24
CA PRO A 63 -4.73 -11.90 15.70
C PRO A 63 -5.19 -12.43 14.34
N LEU A 64 -6.35 -11.98 13.85
CA LEU A 64 -6.94 -12.43 12.58
C LEU A 64 -6.42 -11.66 11.36
N LEU A 65 -5.95 -10.42 11.54
CA LEU A 65 -5.59 -9.56 10.42
C LEU A 65 -4.34 -10.05 9.67
N LEU A 66 -3.30 -10.43 10.41
CA LEU A 66 -2.06 -10.92 9.81
C LEU A 66 -2.29 -12.19 8.95
N PRO A 67 -2.97 -13.25 9.44
CA PRO A 67 -3.34 -14.41 8.62
C PRO A 67 -3.99 -14.05 7.27
N LEU A 68 -4.95 -13.12 7.28
CA LEU A 68 -5.69 -12.70 6.08
C LEU A 68 -4.76 -12.00 5.09
N VAL A 69 -3.90 -11.09 5.59
CA VAL A 69 -2.90 -10.40 4.76
C VAL A 69 -1.95 -11.41 4.12
N VAL A 70 -1.47 -12.40 4.88
CA VAL A 70 -0.58 -13.44 4.33
C VAL A 70 -1.29 -14.27 3.26
N ALA A 71 -2.53 -14.69 3.51
CA ALA A 71 -3.31 -15.49 2.57
C ALA A 71 -3.57 -14.75 1.25
N ILE A 72 -4.04 -13.50 1.32
CA ILE A 72 -4.29 -12.67 0.14
C ILE A 72 -2.99 -12.41 -0.63
N THR A 73 -1.89 -12.12 0.07
CA THR A 73 -0.59 -11.90 -0.57
C THR A 73 -0.06 -13.17 -1.23
N GLY A 74 -0.25 -14.32 -0.60
CA GLY A 74 0.11 -15.62 -1.17
C GLY A 74 -0.66 -15.92 -2.44
N LEU A 75 -1.98 -15.75 -2.42
CA LEU A 75 -2.84 -15.91 -3.61
C LEU A 75 -2.46 -14.94 -4.73
N GLY A 76 -2.25 -13.66 -4.41
CA GLY A 76 -1.80 -12.67 -5.39
C GLY A 76 -0.41 -12.98 -5.94
N PHE A 77 0.49 -13.53 -5.14
CA PHE A 77 1.79 -13.97 -5.63
C PHE A 77 1.68 -15.15 -6.61
N MET A 78 0.80 -16.12 -6.33
CA MET A 78 0.56 -17.23 -7.24
C MET A 78 0.07 -16.77 -8.61
N THR A 79 -0.85 -15.81 -8.64
CA THR A 79 -1.38 -15.29 -9.91
C THR A 79 -0.31 -14.52 -10.69
N VAL A 80 0.54 -13.75 -10.01
CA VAL A 80 1.67 -13.08 -10.68
C VAL A 80 2.67 -14.11 -11.19
N TYR A 81 3.00 -15.13 -10.40
CA TYR A 81 3.93 -16.19 -10.78
C TYR A 81 3.41 -17.04 -11.94
N SER A 82 2.10 -17.29 -12.00
CA SER A 82 1.49 -18.02 -13.12
C SER A 82 1.53 -17.23 -14.42
N LEU A 83 1.42 -15.90 -14.36
CA LEU A 83 1.50 -15.01 -15.52
C LEU A 83 2.94 -14.75 -15.97
N ASP A 84 3.84 -14.36 -15.06
CA ASP A 84 5.20 -13.95 -15.38
C ASP A 84 6.17 -14.20 -14.22
N VAL A 85 7.04 -15.19 -14.39
CA VAL A 85 8.02 -15.61 -13.38
C VAL A 85 9.06 -14.53 -13.08
N ARG A 86 9.45 -13.73 -14.08
CA ARG A 86 10.42 -12.64 -13.89
C ARG A 86 9.81 -11.52 -13.05
N LYS A 87 8.56 -11.15 -13.32
CA LYS A 87 7.83 -10.17 -12.49
C LYS A 87 7.60 -10.69 -11.07
N ALA A 88 7.31 -11.98 -10.90
CA ALA A 88 7.18 -12.59 -9.59
C ALA A 88 8.48 -12.53 -8.77
N GLY A 89 9.65 -12.63 -9.43
CA GLY A 89 10.94 -12.39 -8.78
C GLY A 89 11.06 -11.00 -8.16
N LEU A 90 10.59 -9.96 -8.86
CA LEU A 90 10.53 -8.59 -8.34
C LEU A 90 9.49 -8.45 -7.22
N GLN A 91 8.35 -9.14 -7.34
CA GLN A 91 7.30 -9.12 -6.32
C GLN A 91 7.79 -9.62 -4.95
N ARG A 92 8.73 -10.58 -4.91
CA ARG A 92 9.34 -11.05 -3.66
C ARG A 92 10.04 -9.92 -2.89
N TRP A 93 10.78 -9.07 -3.60
CA TRP A 93 11.44 -7.91 -3.00
C TRP A 93 10.42 -6.91 -2.46
N TRP A 94 9.33 -6.67 -3.19
CA TRP A 94 8.25 -5.81 -2.72
C TRP A 94 7.54 -6.34 -1.47
N VAL A 95 7.36 -7.66 -1.36
CA VAL A 95 6.81 -8.28 -0.14
C VAL A 95 7.74 -8.05 1.06
N LEU A 96 9.06 -8.20 0.88
CA LEU A 96 10.04 -7.92 1.95
C LEU A 96 10.04 -6.44 2.35
N ILE A 97 10.09 -5.54 1.36
CA ILE A 97 10.08 -4.09 1.60
C ILE A 97 8.79 -3.68 2.32
N GLY A 98 7.64 -4.19 1.87
CA GLY A 98 6.34 -3.92 2.49
C GLY A 98 6.27 -4.43 3.94
N ALA A 99 6.74 -5.65 4.19
CA ALA A 99 6.80 -6.22 5.55
C ALA A 99 7.75 -5.43 6.47
N ALA A 100 8.92 -5.02 5.96
CA ALA A 100 9.87 -4.20 6.70
C ALA A 100 9.27 -2.81 7.02
N ALA A 101 8.65 -2.16 6.03
CA ALA A 101 7.98 -0.87 6.22
C ALA A 101 6.85 -0.96 7.26
N ALA A 102 6.02 -2.02 7.20
CA ALA A 102 4.98 -2.27 8.19
C ALA A 102 5.56 -2.51 9.60
N GLY A 103 6.65 -3.28 9.71
CA GLY A 103 7.34 -3.50 10.98
C GLY A 103 7.91 -2.21 11.58
N ILE A 104 8.57 -1.38 10.77
CA ILE A 104 9.11 -0.07 11.19
C ILE A 104 7.97 0.85 11.66
N LEU A 105 6.86 0.87 10.93
CA LEU A 105 5.69 1.67 11.30
C LEU A 105 5.09 1.21 12.64
N LEU A 106 4.96 -0.10 12.85
CA LEU A 106 4.50 -0.66 14.12
C LEU A 106 5.43 -0.29 15.27
N TRP A 107 6.75 -0.38 15.07
CA TRP A 107 7.74 0.03 16.07
C TRP A 107 7.63 1.53 16.40
N LEU A 108 7.49 2.39 15.39
CA LEU A 108 7.34 3.83 15.57
C LEU A 108 6.06 4.18 16.34
N LEU A 109 4.94 3.54 16.00
CA LEU A 109 3.65 3.75 16.66
C LEU A 109 3.62 3.18 18.09
N SER A 110 4.31 2.08 18.33
CA SER A 110 4.41 1.48 19.68
C SER A 110 5.25 2.34 20.62
N SER A 111 6.35 2.91 20.11
CA SER A 111 7.25 3.76 20.92
C SER A 111 6.70 5.16 21.20
N ARG A 112 5.98 5.76 20.26
CA ARG A 112 5.52 7.16 20.36
C ARG A 112 4.01 7.33 20.51
N GLY A 113 3.24 6.24 20.38
CA GLY A 113 1.79 6.25 20.38
C GLY A 113 1.18 6.79 19.08
N THR A 114 -0.15 6.71 18.99
CA THR A 114 -0.93 7.18 17.82
C THR A 114 -1.05 8.71 17.76
N SER A 115 -0.64 9.42 18.81
CA SER A 115 -0.63 10.89 18.88
C SER A 115 0.31 11.52 17.84
N VAL A 116 1.36 10.80 17.42
CA VAL A 116 2.29 11.24 16.36
C VAL A 116 1.57 11.46 15.04
N VAL A 117 0.63 10.59 14.68
CA VAL A 117 -0.17 10.71 13.45
C VAL A 117 -1.03 11.97 13.51
N ARG A 118 -1.61 12.29 14.67
CA ARG A 118 -2.38 13.53 14.89
C ARG A 118 -1.49 14.77 14.79
N ARG A 119 -0.31 14.74 15.43
CA ARG A 119 0.65 15.85 15.42
C ARG A 119 1.14 16.19 14.01
N TYR A 120 1.46 15.16 13.21
CA TYR A 120 2.00 15.34 11.86
C TYR A 120 0.95 15.27 10.75
N ARG A 121 -0.34 15.35 11.09
CA ARG A 121 -1.45 15.27 10.15
C ARG A 121 -1.27 16.19 8.94
N ASN A 122 -0.89 17.44 9.14
CA ASN A 122 -0.71 18.40 8.04
C ASN A 122 0.50 18.06 7.16
N LEU A 123 1.58 17.52 7.75
CA LEU A 123 2.73 17.03 6.97
C LEU A 123 2.35 15.77 6.17
N ILE A 124 1.57 14.86 6.75
CA ILE A 124 1.07 13.67 6.06
C ILE A 124 0.21 14.08 4.86
N LEU A 125 -0.69 15.06 5.02
CA LEU A 125 -1.48 15.61 3.91
C LEU A 125 -0.57 16.20 2.83
N LEU A 126 0.39 17.04 3.20
CA LEU A 126 1.31 17.68 2.27
C LEU A 126 2.09 16.62 1.48
N VAL A 127 2.67 15.64 2.16
CA VAL A 127 3.41 14.52 1.53
C VAL A 127 2.50 13.70 0.63
N SER A 128 1.27 13.41 1.04
CA SER A 128 0.29 12.70 0.19
C SER A 128 -0.03 13.48 -1.09
N VAL A 129 -0.28 14.78 -1.00
CA VAL A 129 -0.55 15.62 -2.18
C VAL A 129 0.68 15.68 -3.10
N LEU A 130 1.87 15.83 -2.53
CA LEU A 130 3.12 15.80 -3.30
C LEU A 130 3.34 14.44 -3.98
N LEU A 131 3.03 13.33 -3.30
CA LEU A 131 3.06 11.99 -3.89
C LEU A 131 2.07 11.85 -5.04
N LEU A 132 0.86 12.44 -4.95
CA LEU A 132 -0.09 12.46 -6.07
C LEU A 132 0.43 13.26 -7.26
N LEU A 133 1.17 14.35 -7.03
CA LEU A 133 1.72 15.18 -8.11
C LEU A 133 3.02 14.60 -8.70
N LEU A 134 3.66 13.66 -8.01
CA LEU A 134 4.95 13.07 -8.38
C LEU A 134 4.98 12.45 -9.80
N PRO A 135 3.94 11.72 -10.26
CA PRO A 135 3.87 11.24 -11.64
C PRO A 135 3.84 12.33 -12.72
N ASN A 136 3.47 13.57 -12.36
CA ASN A 136 3.41 14.69 -13.30
C ASN A 136 4.79 15.33 -13.55
N LEU A 137 5.84 14.85 -12.87
CA LEU A 137 7.20 15.35 -13.06
C LEU A 137 7.71 15.12 -14.50
N PRO A 138 8.45 16.09 -15.07
CA PRO A 138 8.96 15.97 -16.43
C PRO A 138 9.88 14.75 -16.58
N THR A 139 9.62 13.92 -17.59
CA THR A 139 10.43 12.71 -17.87
C THR A 139 11.87 13.03 -18.32
N GLY A 140 12.12 14.27 -18.76
CA GLY A 140 13.41 14.74 -19.29
C GLY A 140 14.25 15.61 -18.37
N TRP A 141 13.79 15.95 -17.17
CA TRP A 141 14.58 16.77 -16.24
C TRP A 141 15.61 15.86 -15.54
N GLY A 142 16.88 16.28 -15.46
CA GLY A 142 18.05 15.47 -15.11
C GLY A 142 18.08 14.79 -13.72
N PHE A 143 16.95 14.64 -13.04
CA PHE A 143 16.80 13.91 -11.78
C PHE A 143 16.60 12.39 -11.99
N PRO A 144 16.93 11.58 -10.97
CA PRO A 144 16.73 10.12 -10.99
C PRO A 144 15.26 9.68 -10.88
N LEU A 145 14.37 10.57 -10.42
CA LEU A 145 12.92 10.35 -10.32
C LEU A 145 12.24 10.88 -11.57
N ARG A 146 11.50 10.02 -12.28
CA ARG A 146 10.82 10.39 -13.53
C ARG A 146 9.40 9.83 -13.57
N GLY A 147 8.45 10.65 -14.01
CA GLY A 147 7.12 10.21 -14.39
C GLY A 147 7.19 9.35 -15.65
N LEU A 148 6.50 8.21 -15.62
CA LEU A 148 6.41 7.27 -16.73
C LEU A 148 4.98 7.27 -17.25
N GLU A 149 4.84 7.60 -18.53
CA GLU A 149 3.57 7.59 -19.23
C GLU A 149 3.40 6.22 -19.88
N GLN A 150 2.41 5.45 -19.42
CA GLN A 150 2.12 4.12 -19.94
C GLN A 150 0.65 4.08 -20.40
N GLY A 151 0.43 3.80 -21.68
CA GLY A 151 -0.92 3.72 -22.25
C GLY A 151 -1.72 5.04 -22.19
N GLY A 152 -1.04 6.19 -22.27
CA GLY A 152 -1.69 7.51 -22.20
C GLY A 152 -2.03 8.00 -20.78
N SER A 153 -1.57 7.29 -19.75
CA SER A 153 -1.79 7.67 -18.35
C SER A 153 -0.46 7.81 -17.59
N ARG A 154 -0.33 8.89 -16.82
CA ARG A 154 0.88 9.23 -16.03
C ARG A 154 0.68 8.84 -14.57
N LEU A 155 0.79 7.54 -14.29
CA LEU A 155 0.56 7.00 -12.93
C LEU A 155 1.83 6.47 -12.27
N TRP A 156 2.80 6.06 -13.08
CA TRP A 156 3.97 5.37 -12.61
C TRP A 156 5.12 6.33 -12.44
N VAL A 157 5.90 6.14 -11.38
CA VAL A 157 7.19 6.81 -11.23
C VAL A 157 8.27 5.75 -11.25
N THR A 158 9.30 6.03 -12.03
CA THR A 158 10.50 5.20 -12.07
C THR A 158 11.65 5.95 -11.41
N LEU A 159 12.25 5.32 -10.42
CA LEU A 159 13.45 5.77 -9.76
C LEU A 159 14.66 5.03 -10.37
N LYS A 160 15.58 5.77 -10.99
CA LYS A 160 16.87 5.26 -11.48
C LYS A 160 17.94 5.43 -10.41
N LEU A 161 18.35 4.36 -9.74
CA LEU A 161 19.44 4.39 -8.75
C LEU A 161 20.79 3.97 -9.39
N GLY A 162 21.24 4.63 -10.45
CA GLY A 162 22.53 4.35 -11.10
C GLY A 162 22.64 2.99 -11.80
N GLY A 163 23.32 2.94 -12.96
CA GLY A 163 23.40 1.73 -13.81
C GLY A 163 22.07 1.36 -14.48
N SER A 164 21.85 0.06 -14.73
CA SER A 164 20.64 -0.49 -15.38
C SER A 164 19.47 -0.77 -14.42
N PHE A 165 19.58 -0.38 -13.14
CA PHE A 165 18.56 -0.68 -12.14
C PHE A 165 17.52 0.45 -12.03
N SER A 166 16.27 0.11 -12.34
CA SER A 166 15.13 1.02 -12.28
C SER A 166 14.01 0.41 -11.45
N VAL A 167 13.56 1.12 -10.42
CA VAL A 167 12.44 0.70 -9.57
C VAL A 167 11.22 1.52 -9.92
N GLY A 168 10.19 0.87 -10.46
CA GLY A 168 8.88 1.45 -10.69
C GLY A 168 7.97 1.23 -9.49
N PHE A 169 7.31 2.29 -9.01
CA PHE A 169 6.25 2.19 -8.02
C PHE A 169 5.13 3.17 -8.36
N GLN A 170 3.96 2.99 -7.75
CA GLN A 170 2.82 3.88 -7.93
C GLN A 170 2.71 4.80 -6.71
N PRO A 171 3.14 6.08 -6.80
CA PRO A 171 3.08 7.02 -5.68
C PRO A 171 1.66 7.23 -5.16
N ALA A 172 0.67 7.09 -6.05
CA ALA A 172 -0.74 7.26 -5.71
C ALA A 172 -1.23 6.26 -4.65
N GLU A 173 -0.65 5.06 -4.55
CA GLU A 173 -1.01 4.10 -3.50
C GLU A 173 -0.56 4.57 -2.12
N LEU A 174 0.68 5.05 -2.02
CA LEU A 174 1.22 5.64 -0.79
C LEU A 174 0.46 6.91 -0.40
N ALA A 175 0.12 7.73 -1.39
CA ALA A 175 -0.67 8.94 -1.18
C ALA A 175 -2.04 8.63 -0.56
N LYS A 176 -2.73 7.59 -1.07
CA LYS A 176 -4.03 7.14 -0.53
C LYS A 176 -3.92 6.74 0.94
N LEU A 177 -2.90 5.97 1.31
CA LEU A 177 -2.68 5.59 2.73
C LEU A 177 -2.47 6.82 3.62
N GLY A 178 -1.67 7.79 3.17
CA GLY A 178 -1.46 9.04 3.89
C GLY A 178 -2.73 9.90 3.97
N LEU A 179 -3.55 9.95 2.91
CA LEU A 179 -4.84 10.65 2.94
C LEU A 179 -5.81 10.00 3.94
N VAL A 180 -5.88 8.67 3.99
CA VAL A 180 -6.69 7.95 5.00
C VAL A 180 -6.18 8.28 6.41
N ALA A 181 -4.86 8.29 6.63
CA ALA A 181 -4.28 8.66 7.93
C ALA A 181 -4.59 10.12 8.30
N PHE A 182 -4.50 11.03 7.33
CA PHE A 182 -4.88 12.44 7.49
C PHE A 182 -6.35 12.56 7.89
N PHE A 183 -7.26 11.91 7.15
CA PHE A 183 -8.69 11.95 7.42
C PHE A 183 -9.02 11.37 8.79
N ALA A 184 -8.44 10.24 9.15
CA ALA A 184 -8.62 9.63 10.48
C ALA A 184 -8.16 10.57 11.60
N ALA A 185 -6.97 11.17 11.47
CA ALA A 185 -6.45 12.14 12.43
C ALA A 185 -7.28 13.42 12.49
N TYR A 186 -7.73 13.92 11.34
CA TYR A 186 -8.53 15.14 11.24
C TYR A 186 -9.89 14.97 11.92
N LEU A 187 -10.59 13.88 11.61
CA LEU A 187 -11.88 13.56 12.22
C LEU A 187 -11.74 13.31 13.72
N ALA A 188 -10.68 12.64 14.17
CA ALA A 188 -10.45 12.40 15.60
C ALA A 188 -10.24 13.70 16.39
N ASP A 189 -9.61 14.72 15.78
CA ASP A 189 -9.44 16.04 16.39
C ASP A 189 -10.74 16.85 16.43
N HIS A 190 -11.53 16.79 15.35
CA HIS A 190 -12.77 17.56 15.23
C HIS A 190 -14.01 16.79 15.71
N GLN A 191 -13.84 15.59 16.30
CA GLN A 191 -14.95 14.74 16.74
C GLN A 191 -15.91 15.46 17.70
N ARG A 192 -15.38 16.34 18.57
CA ARG A 192 -16.20 17.13 19.51
C ARG A 192 -17.02 18.19 18.76
N ALA A 193 -16.38 18.90 17.84
CA ALA A 193 -17.01 19.97 17.07
C ALA A 193 -17.96 19.46 15.98
N LEU A 194 -17.79 18.21 15.52
CA LEU A 194 -18.75 17.48 14.67
C LEU A 194 -19.97 16.97 15.46
N ARG A 195 -19.82 16.73 16.77
CA ARG A 195 -20.91 16.28 17.66
C ARG A 195 -21.71 17.44 18.24
N GLU A 196 -21.08 18.58 18.45
CA GLU A 196 -21.75 19.81 18.82
C GLU A 196 -22.45 20.39 17.59
N VAL A 197 -23.77 20.24 17.56
CA VAL A 197 -24.63 20.64 16.43
C VAL A 197 -24.80 22.15 16.45
N HIS A 198 -24.20 22.84 15.47
CA HIS A 198 -24.23 24.31 15.41
C HIS A 198 -25.24 24.87 14.39
N ARG A 199 -25.61 24.13 13.33
CA ARG A 199 -26.62 24.58 12.36
C ARG A 199 -27.55 23.44 11.94
N LYS A 200 -28.86 23.68 12.10
CA LYS A 200 -29.91 22.86 11.48
C LYS A 200 -30.36 23.53 10.19
N VAL A 201 -30.37 22.78 9.08
CA VAL A 201 -30.98 23.20 7.82
C VAL A 201 -31.98 22.11 7.43
N GLY A 202 -33.26 22.35 7.75
CA GLY A 202 -34.32 21.34 7.58
C GLY A 202 -34.16 20.14 8.54
N PRO A 203 -34.47 18.90 8.12
CA PRO A 203 -34.29 17.70 8.96
C PRO A 203 -32.81 17.31 9.13
N PHE A 204 -31.90 17.91 8.36
CA PHE A 204 -30.48 17.59 8.39
C PHE A 204 -29.72 18.58 9.28
N SER A 205 -28.94 18.02 10.20
CA SER A 205 -28.06 18.77 11.09
C SER A 205 -26.66 18.77 10.50
N PHE A 206 -26.11 19.95 10.20
CA PHE A 206 -24.79 20.08 9.60
C PHE A 206 -23.79 20.61 10.64
N PRO A 207 -22.60 20.00 10.74
CA PRO A 207 -21.49 20.59 11.50
C PRO A 207 -21.01 21.88 10.80
N GLU A 208 -20.20 22.68 11.49
CA GLU A 208 -19.70 23.93 10.93
C GLU A 208 -18.98 23.71 9.58
N PRO A 209 -19.39 24.38 8.49
CA PRO A 209 -18.81 24.17 7.16
C PRO A 209 -17.29 24.34 7.12
N ARG A 210 -16.75 25.25 7.96
CA ARG A 210 -15.31 25.53 8.08
C ARG A 210 -14.49 24.30 8.48
N GLN A 211 -15.09 23.37 9.22
CA GLN A 211 -14.42 22.13 9.64
C GLN A 211 -14.45 21.07 8.54
N LEU A 212 -15.38 21.16 7.58
CA LEU A 212 -15.43 20.28 6.43
C LEU A 212 -14.54 20.76 5.28
N VAL A 213 -14.14 22.05 5.26
CA VAL A 213 -13.31 22.62 4.19
C VAL A 213 -12.02 21.84 3.96
N PRO A 214 -11.18 21.53 4.97
CA PRO A 214 -9.92 20.83 4.72
C PRO A 214 -10.13 19.40 4.20
N LEU A 215 -11.24 18.76 4.62
CA LEU A 215 -11.62 17.43 4.18
C LEU A 215 -11.99 17.44 2.69
N LEU A 216 -12.92 18.34 2.32
CA LEU A 216 -13.43 18.49 0.97
C LEU A 216 -12.35 19.01 0.02
N ALA A 217 -11.48 19.89 0.48
CA ALA A 217 -10.36 20.39 -0.31
C ALA A 217 -9.35 19.27 -0.62
N ALA A 218 -8.94 18.48 0.39
CA ALA A 218 -8.03 17.36 0.19
C ALA A 218 -8.63 16.29 -0.72
N TRP A 219 -9.90 15.94 -0.50
CA TRP A 219 -10.63 15.00 -1.34
C TRP A 219 -10.77 15.51 -2.78
N GLY A 220 -11.24 16.75 -2.96
CA GLY A 220 -11.43 17.37 -4.28
C GLY A 220 -10.11 17.49 -5.05
N ALA A 221 -9.02 17.92 -4.38
CA ALA A 221 -7.69 17.95 -4.98
C ALA A 221 -7.26 16.56 -5.46
N SER A 222 -7.50 15.51 -4.67
CA SER A 222 -7.17 14.13 -5.07
C SER A 222 -7.94 13.69 -6.32
N VAL A 223 -9.23 14.03 -6.42
CA VAL A 223 -10.06 13.70 -7.58
C VAL A 223 -9.59 14.45 -8.83
N VAL A 224 -9.32 15.75 -8.71
CA VAL A 224 -8.81 16.57 -9.83
C VAL A 224 -7.49 16.02 -10.37
N ILE A 225 -6.56 15.65 -9.48
CA ILE A 225 -5.28 15.07 -9.91
C ILE A 225 -5.49 13.73 -10.62
N LEU A 226 -6.39 12.87 -10.14
CA LEU A 226 -6.68 11.58 -10.78
C LEU A 226 -7.32 11.73 -12.17
N ILE A 227 -8.23 12.70 -12.32
CA ILE A 227 -8.81 13.05 -13.63
C ILE A 227 -7.69 13.48 -14.58
N TRP A 228 -6.80 14.38 -14.11
CA TRP A 228 -5.72 14.90 -14.94
C TRP A 228 -4.69 13.83 -15.34
N GLN A 229 -4.46 12.85 -14.47
CA GLN A 229 -3.57 11.71 -14.77
C GLN A 229 -4.17 10.67 -15.71
N GLY A 230 -5.45 10.83 -16.11
CA GLY A 230 -6.14 9.83 -16.92
C GLY A 230 -6.40 8.53 -16.16
N ALA A 231 -6.36 8.54 -14.83
CA ALA A 231 -6.48 7.36 -13.98
C ALA A 231 -7.86 6.70 -14.04
N LEU A 232 -8.87 7.44 -14.49
CA LEU A 232 -10.27 7.03 -14.55
C LEU A 232 -10.62 6.20 -15.80
N GLY A 233 -9.63 5.91 -16.65
CA GLY A 233 -9.84 5.18 -17.91
C GLY A 233 -10.37 6.10 -19.00
N ALA A 234 -9.46 6.77 -19.70
CA ALA A 234 -9.79 7.36 -21.00
C ALA A 234 -9.77 6.25 -22.07
N PRO A 235 -10.59 6.35 -23.15
CA PRO A 235 -10.65 5.34 -24.20
C PRO A 235 -9.25 5.12 -24.78
N SER A 236 -8.79 3.87 -24.78
CA SER A 236 -7.59 3.45 -25.49
C SER A 236 -7.66 3.97 -26.94
N PRO A 237 -6.61 4.63 -27.47
CA PRO A 237 -6.58 5.02 -28.86
C PRO A 237 -6.74 3.77 -29.75
N PRO A 238 -7.47 3.84 -30.88
CA PRO A 238 -7.63 2.71 -31.78
C PRO A 238 -6.25 2.22 -32.22
N PHE A 239 -6.05 0.91 -32.17
CA PHE A 239 -4.83 0.26 -32.66
C PHE A 239 -4.56 0.74 -34.11
N PRO A 240 -3.35 1.24 -34.42
CA PRO A 240 -2.98 1.42 -35.81
C PRO A 240 -2.93 0.03 -36.46
N GLY A 241 -3.73 -0.14 -37.52
CA GLY A 241 -3.73 -1.33 -38.37
C GLY A 241 -2.46 -1.47 -39.20
#